data_AF-A0A7W1UVA0-F1
#
_entry.id   AF-A0A7W1UVA0-F1
#
_cell.length_a   1.000
_cell.length_b   1.000
_cell.length_c   1.000
_cell.angle_alpha   90.00
_cell.angle_beta   90.00
_cell.angle_gamma   90.00
#
_symmetry.space_group_name_H-M   'P 1'
#
loop_
_entity.id
_entity.type
_entity.pdbx_description
1 polymer ?
#
loop_
_entity_poly.entity_id
_entity_poly.type
_entity_poly.pdbx_seq_one_letter_code
_entity_poly.pdbx_strand_id
1 'polypeptide(L)'
;APLLIIHSAVDDTVPAVLSEIAFDRLCRLGQVVERRVPPEGTHAGAAPPAYAEAQSWMQARFGGAGPDAISNCPDGAGFVS
;
A
#
# COMPACT_ATOMS: atom_id res chain seq x y z
N ALA A 1 -7.42 -10.13 -5.51
CA ALA A 1 -6.75 -9.19 -6.43
C ALA A 1 -5.70 -8.42 -5.63
N PRO A 2 -4.62 -7.93 -6.26
CA PRO A 2 -3.61 -7.16 -5.56
C PRO A 2 -4.15 -5.85 -4.98
N LEU A 3 -3.60 -5.40 -3.85
CA LEU A 3 -3.99 -4.17 -3.16
C LEU A 3 -2.78 -3.23 -3.00
N LEU A 4 -3.02 -1.93 -3.13
CA LEU A 4 -2.05 -0.87 -2.84
C LEU A 4 -2.57 0.00 -1.69
N ILE A 5 -1.69 0.28 -0.72
CA ILE A 5 -1.91 1.23 0.36
C ILE A 5 -0.81 2.28 0.27
N ILE A 6 -1.17 3.56 0.11
CA ILE A 6 -0.22 4.68 0.23
C ILE A 6 -0.69 5.54 1.40
N HIS A 7 0.18 5.76 2.39
CA HIS A 7 -0.14 6.56 3.58
C HIS A 7 1.09 7.36 3.98
N SER A 8 0.96 8.69 4.11
CA SER A 8 2.08 9.52 4.57
C SER A 8 2.54 9.19 5.99
N ALA A 9 3.85 9.19 6.23
CA ALA A 9 4.43 9.05 7.57
C ALA A 9 4.05 10.21 8.50
N VAL A 10 3.78 11.39 7.93
CA VAL A 10 3.49 12.64 8.65
C VAL A 10 2.06 13.11 8.42
N ASP A 11 1.14 12.17 8.14
CA ASP A 11 -0.29 12.45 8.07
C ASP A 11 -0.78 13.02 9.42
N ASP A 12 -1.35 14.22 9.35
CA ASP A 12 -1.80 15.03 10.49
C ASP A 12 -3.30 14.84 10.81
N THR A 13 -4.01 14.01 10.02
CA THR A 13 -5.44 13.76 10.16
C THR A 13 -5.71 12.29 10.49
N VAL A 14 -5.08 11.36 9.77
CA VAL A 14 -5.22 9.92 9.94
C VAL A 14 -3.87 9.32 10.35
N PRO A 15 -3.72 8.82 11.59
CA PRO A 15 -2.46 8.26 12.05
C PRO A 15 -1.94 7.10 11.18
N ALA A 16 -0.67 7.14 10.78
CA ALA A 16 -0.05 6.15 9.90
C ALA A 16 -0.07 4.71 10.47
N VAL A 17 -0.14 4.56 11.79
CA VAL A 17 -0.29 3.25 12.46
C VAL A 17 -1.58 2.52 12.05
N LEU A 18 -2.63 3.24 11.66
CA LEU A 18 -3.87 2.61 11.23
C LEU A 18 -3.70 1.85 9.90
N SER A 19 -2.91 2.39 8.95
CA SER A 19 -2.60 1.68 7.72
C SER A 19 -1.64 0.52 7.93
N GLU A 20 -0.75 0.61 8.91
CA GLU A 20 0.10 -0.51 9.33
C GLU A 20 -0.73 -1.69 9.86
N ILE A 21 -1.66 -1.42 10.77
CA ILE A 21 -2.58 -2.46 11.30
C ILE A 21 -3.40 -3.11 10.17
N ALA A 22 -3.91 -2.31 9.23
CA ALA A 22 -4.66 -2.81 8.09
C ALA A 22 -3.78 -3.69 7.18
N PHE A 23 -2.56 -3.23 6.88
CA PHE A 23 -1.57 -3.97 6.10
C PHE A 23 -1.22 -5.32 6.73
N ASP A 24 -0.89 -5.33 8.03
CA ASP A 24 -0.56 -6.55 8.77
C ASP A 24 -1.71 -7.57 8.74
N ARG A 25 -2.95 -7.08 8.87
CA ARG A 25 -4.13 -7.94 8.78
C ARG A 25 -4.27 -8.54 7.38
N LEU A 26 -4.08 -7.75 6.32
CA LEU A 26 -4.16 -8.23 4.94
C LEU A 26 -3.07 -9.27 4.65
N CYS A 27 -1.85 -9.04 5.16
CA CYS A 27 -0.75 -10.00 5.06
C CYS A 27 -1.09 -11.33 5.74
N ARG A 28 -1.65 -11.29 6.96
CA ARG A 28 -2.10 -12.52 7.66
C ARG A 28 -3.20 -13.29 6.94
N LEU A 29 -3.98 -12.61 6.10
CA LEU A 29 -5.03 -13.22 5.28
C LEU A 29 -4.50 -13.70 3.91
N GLY A 30 -3.19 -13.68 3.69
CA GLY A 30 -2.57 -14.11 2.43
C GLY A 30 -2.86 -13.18 1.25
N GLN A 31 -3.25 -11.92 1.49
CA GLN A 31 -3.44 -10.95 0.41
C GLN A 31 -2.09 -10.54 -0.20
N VAL A 32 -2.09 -10.35 -1.51
CA VAL A 32 -1.01 -9.65 -2.21
C VAL A 32 -1.23 -8.16 -1.98
N VAL A 33 -0.55 -7.58 -0.99
CA VAL A 33 -0.69 -6.17 -0.62
C VAL A 33 0.67 -5.48 -0.62
N GLU A 34 0.69 -4.26 -1.17
CA GLU A 34 1.83 -3.37 -1.17
C GLU A 34 1.50 -2.15 -0.32
N ARG A 35 2.29 -1.87 0.72
CA ARG A 35 2.19 -0.64 1.51
C ARG A 35 3.38 0.27 1.25
N ARG A 36 3.11 1.51 0.86
CA ARG A 36 4.09 2.57 0.62
C ARG A 36 3.88 3.70 1.61
N VAL A 37 4.97 4.18 2.19
CA VAL A 37 4.94 5.22 3.24
C VAL A 37 5.88 6.36 2.86
N PRO A 38 5.40 7.37 2.11
CA PRO A 38 6.19 8.56 1.84
C PRO A 38 6.57 9.27 3.16
N PRO A 39 7.81 9.78 3.29
CA PRO A 39 8.27 10.42 4.52
C PRO A 39 7.68 11.82 4.75
N GLU A 40 7.04 12.40 3.74
CA GLU A 40 6.61 13.80 3.71
C GLU A 40 5.19 13.96 3.13
N GLY A 41 4.61 15.14 3.39
CA GLY A 41 3.26 15.53 2.96
C GLY A 41 2.21 15.23 4.04
N THR A 42 1.46 16.25 4.47
CA THR A 42 0.31 16.06 5.39
C THR A 42 -0.82 15.28 4.72
N HIS A 43 -1.94 15.04 5.41
CA HIS A 43 -3.06 14.28 4.84
C HIS A 43 -3.48 14.78 3.44
N ALA A 44 -3.73 16.09 3.34
CA ALA A 44 -4.10 16.72 2.08
C ALA A 44 -2.89 16.92 1.14
N GLY A 45 -1.70 17.18 1.70
CA GLY A 45 -0.49 17.43 0.91
C GLY A 45 0.03 16.19 0.17
N ALA A 46 -0.12 15.00 0.77
CA ALA A 46 0.30 13.73 0.19
C ALA A 46 -0.71 13.14 -0.80
N ALA A 47 -1.97 13.59 -0.79
CA ALA A 47 -3.02 13.00 -1.62
C ALA A 47 -2.80 13.15 -3.14
N PRO A 48 -2.42 14.34 -3.68
CA PRO A 48 -2.14 14.46 -5.12
C PRO A 48 -1.01 13.55 -5.65
N PRO A 49 0.19 13.50 -5.04
CA PRO A 49 1.24 12.58 -5.50
C PRO A 49 0.83 11.11 -5.31
N ALA A 50 0.17 10.75 -4.21
CA ALA A 50 -0.35 9.39 -4.00
C ALA A 50 -1.36 8.97 -5.08
N TYR A 51 -2.23 9.89 -5.52
CA TYR A 51 -3.18 9.61 -6.60
C TYR A 51 -2.50 9.35 -7.95
N ALA A 52 -1.48 10.15 -8.30
CA ALA A 52 -0.69 9.93 -9.50
C ALA A 52 0.01 8.56 -9.47
N GLU A 53 0.59 8.21 -8.33
CA GLU A 53 1.26 6.93 -8.11
C GLU A 53 0.29 5.74 -8.20
N ALA A 54 -0.90 5.85 -7.60
CA ALA A 54 -1.93 4.83 -7.68
C ALA A 54 -2.39 4.60 -9.13
N GLN A 55 -2.51 5.66 -9.94
CA GLN A 55 -2.80 5.51 -11.36
C GLN A 55 -1.69 4.77 -12.11
N SER A 56 -0.42 5.15 -11.92
CA SER A 56 0.70 4.43 -12.53
C SER A 56 0.73 2.95 -12.12
N TRP A 57 0.47 2.67 -10.84
CA TRP A 57 0.38 1.31 -10.31
C TRP A 57 -0.74 0.48 -10.95
N MET A 58 -1.92 1.09 -11.17
CA MET A 58 -3.04 0.46 -11.85
C MET A 58 -2.74 0.23 -13.34
N GLN A 59 -2.18 1.22 -14.03
CA GLN A 59 -1.84 1.11 -15.45
C GLN A 59 -0.82 0.00 -15.73
N ALA A 60 0.16 -0.18 -14.84
CA ALA A 60 1.10 -1.30 -14.95
C ALA A 60 0.36 -2.66 -14.96
N ARG A 61 -0.68 -2.83 -14.15
CA ARG A 61 -1.40 -4.11 -14.00
C ARG A 61 -2.46 -4.32 -15.08
N PHE A 62 -3.21 -3.29 -15.41
CA PHE A 62 -4.36 -3.40 -16.32
C PHE A 62 -4.02 -3.05 -17.78
N GLY A 63 -2.85 -2.45 -18.02
CA GLY A 63 -2.36 -2.09 -19.36
C GLY A 63 -1.71 -3.25 -20.15
N GLY A 64 -1.63 -4.46 -19.57
CA GLY A 64 -1.30 -5.69 -20.31
C GLY A 64 0.19 -6.04 -20.48
N ALA A 65 1.13 -5.30 -19.87
CA ALA A 65 2.56 -5.61 -19.97
C ALA A 65 3.41 -5.18 -18.75
N GLY A 66 2.80 -4.64 -17.68
CA GLY A 66 3.57 -4.25 -16.50
C GLY A 66 3.89 -5.44 -15.60
N PRO A 67 4.83 -5.26 -14.67
CA PRO A 67 5.24 -6.32 -13.75
C PRO A 67 4.06 -6.81 -12.90
N ASP A 68 4.14 -8.08 -12.48
CA ASP A 68 3.21 -8.62 -11.49
C ASP A 68 3.19 -7.77 -10.23
N ALA A 69 2.07 -7.84 -9.53
CA ALA A 69 1.94 -7.09 -8.31
C ALA A 69 2.91 -7.59 -7.23
N ILE A 70 3.80 -6.71 -6.79
CA ILE A 70 4.67 -6.99 -5.67
C ILE A 70 3.87 -6.96 -4.36
N SER A 71 4.13 -7.92 -3.48
CA SER A 71 3.72 -7.88 -2.08
C SER A 71 4.94 -7.52 -1.25
N ASN A 72 4.79 -6.63 -0.28
CA ASN A 72 5.85 -6.35 0.70
C ASN A 72 5.48 -6.83 2.10
N CYS A 73 4.57 -7.79 2.21
CA CYS A 73 4.30 -8.50 3.45
C CYS A 73 5.58 -9.12 4.01
N PRO A 74 5.76 -9.14 5.35
CA PRO A 74 6.87 -9.85 5.97
C PRO A 74 6.88 -11.33 5.62
N ASP A 75 8.06 -11.91 5.43
CA ASP A 75 8.22 -13.35 5.22
C ASP A 75 7.59 -14.13 6.39
N GLY A 76 6.80 -15.15 6.08
CA GLY A 76 6.10 -15.96 7.09
C GLY A 76 4.78 -15.36 7.62
N ALA A 77 4.29 -14.24 7.08
CA ALA A 77 3.02 -13.64 7.49
C ALA A 77 1.79 -14.54 7.26
N GLY A 78 1.90 -15.59 6.46
CA GLY A 78 0.79 -16.47 6.09
C GLY A 78 0.95 -17.91 6.55
N PHE A 79 1.16 -18.21 7.84
CA PHE A 79 0.86 -19.54 8.39
C PHE A 79 0.53 -19.44 9.89
N VAL A 80 -0.76 -19.28 10.20
CA VAL A 80 -1.29 -19.73 11.49
C VAL A 80 -2.15 -20.94 11.17
N SER A 81 -1.66 -22.13 11.54
CA SER A 81 -2.41 -23.39 11.51
C SER A 81 -3.60 -23.36 12.47
#